data_AF-A0AAV6A3Z5-F1
#
_entry.id   AF-A0AAV6A3Z5-F1
#
_cell.length_a   1.000
_cell.length_b   1.000
_cell.length_c   1.000
_cell.angle_alpha   90.00
_cell.angle_beta   90.00
_cell.angle_gamma   90.00
#
_symmetry.space_group_name_H-M   'P 1'
#
loop_
_entity.id
_entity.type
_entity.pdbx_description
1 polymer ?
#
loop_
_entity_poly.entity_id
_entity_poly.type
_entity_poly.pdbx_seq_one_letter_code
_entity_poly.pdbx_strand_id
1 'polypeptide(L)'
;MPSPRELGARLDTLLAQGEALVARLPIRALDRPLPSRGGCVRDLAFRLFRWALAYVDGMDMGERPEAWLRESAPPDLVDGPAVARYGALVRGRIAGWFEGAGAAEFTRVIETGRGPQTGHALLDHAISQAEEQLRDLHALAVELGGAPAGELP
;
A
#
# COMPACT_ATOMS: atom_id res chain seq x y z
N MET A 1 -10.46 14.12 14.72
CA MET A 1 -10.17 13.30 13.54
C MET A 1 -8.96 13.91 12.85
N PRO A 2 -7.97 13.11 12.42
CA PRO A 2 -6.83 13.63 11.68
C PRO A 2 -7.29 14.31 10.40
N SER A 3 -6.64 15.41 10.05
CA SER A 3 -6.82 16.09 8.78
C SER A 3 -6.37 15.19 7.62
N PRO A 4 -6.89 15.40 6.40
CA PRO A 4 -6.45 14.65 5.24
C PRO A 4 -4.94 14.72 4.98
N ARG A 5 -4.30 15.84 5.33
CA ARG A 5 -2.85 16.01 5.23
C ARG A 5 -2.09 15.15 6.24
N GLU A 6 -2.57 15.06 7.48
CA GLU A 6 -2.00 14.15 8.49
C GLU A 6 -2.15 12.69 8.07
N LEU A 7 -3.31 12.32 7.51
CA LEU A 7 -3.55 10.98 6.97
C LEU A 7 -2.61 10.68 5.78
N GLY A 8 -2.42 11.63 4.86
CA GLY A 8 -1.47 11.48 3.74
C GLY A 8 -0.04 11.30 4.20
N ALA A 9 0.42 12.08 5.18
CA ALA A 9 1.76 11.94 5.78
C ALA A 9 1.94 10.59 6.49
N ARG A 10 0.90 10.11 7.18
CA ARG A 10 0.89 8.79 7.81
C ARG A 10 0.99 7.68 6.77
N LEU A 11 0.22 7.77 5.68
CA LEU A 11 0.29 6.80 4.59
C LEU A 11 1.69 6.76 3.97
N ASP A 12 2.31 7.91 3.68
CA ASP A 12 3.67 7.94 3.14
C ASP A 12 4.69 7.27 4.09
N THR A 13 4.56 7.51 5.40
CA THR A 13 5.42 6.88 6.41
C THR A 13 5.33 5.35 6.37
N LEU A 14 4.11 4.81 6.31
CA LEU A 14 3.87 3.36 6.23
C LEU A 14 4.46 2.77 4.94
N LEU A 15 4.28 3.46 3.80
CA LEU A 15 4.83 3.02 2.52
C LEU A 15 6.36 3.08 2.50
N ALA A 16 6.97 4.11 3.10
CA ALA A 16 8.41 4.23 3.23
C ALA A 16 9.02 3.10 4.09
N GLN A 17 8.35 2.73 5.18
CA GLN A 17 8.74 1.59 6.00
C GLN A 17 8.66 0.27 5.21
N GLY A 18 7.57 0.08 4.46
CA GLY A 18 7.41 -1.07 3.56
C GLY A 18 8.50 -1.14 2.50
N GLU A 19 8.84 -0.01 1.87
CA GLU A 19 9.91 0.09 0.88
C GLU A 19 11.25 -0.38 1.46
N ALA A 20 11.63 0.15 2.63
CA ALA A 20 12.86 -0.20 3.31
C ALA A 20 12.92 -1.69 3.74
N LEU A 21 11.79 -2.22 4.20
CA LEU A 21 11.67 -3.63 4.60
C LEU A 21 11.82 -4.57 3.40
N VAL A 22 11.05 -4.32 2.34
CA VAL A 22 11.00 -5.17 1.15
C VAL A 22 12.32 -5.15 0.38
N ALA A 23 13.02 -4.02 0.32
CA ALA A 23 14.34 -3.91 -0.29
C ALA A 23 15.38 -4.87 0.31
N ARG A 24 15.18 -5.29 1.57
CA ARG A 24 16.09 -6.17 2.31
C ARG A 24 15.70 -7.66 2.24
N LEU A 25 14.53 -7.97 1.68
CA LEU A 25 14.08 -9.36 1.56
C LEU A 25 14.94 -10.11 0.55
N PRO A 26 15.41 -11.33 0.87
CA PRO A 26 16.14 -12.15 -0.09
C PRO A 26 15.20 -12.59 -1.21
N ILE A 27 15.69 -12.69 -2.45
CA ILE A 27 14.88 -13.05 -3.62
C ILE A 27 14.05 -14.33 -3.39
N ARG A 28 14.64 -15.36 -2.77
CA ARG A 28 13.96 -16.63 -2.44
C ARG A 28 12.78 -16.48 -1.47
N ALA A 29 12.71 -15.39 -0.71
CA ALA A 29 11.58 -15.13 0.19
C ALA A 29 10.36 -14.63 -0.58
N LEU A 30 10.53 -13.95 -1.72
CA LEU A 30 9.41 -13.37 -2.46
C LEU A 30 8.44 -14.41 -3.02
N ASP A 31 8.95 -15.58 -3.41
CA ASP A 31 8.14 -16.69 -3.92
C ASP A 31 7.56 -17.57 -2.80
N ARG A 32 7.83 -17.25 -1.52
CA ARG A 32 7.28 -18.02 -0.41
C ARG A 32 5.74 -17.86 -0.38
N PRO A 33 4.98 -18.97 -0.38
CA PRO A 33 3.52 -18.91 -0.33
C PRO A 33 3.04 -18.41 1.04
N LEU A 34 1.94 -17.66 1.04
CA LEU A 34 1.29 -17.17 2.26
C LEU A 34 0.22 -18.16 2.74
N PRO A 35 0.24 -18.59 4.01
CA PRO A 35 -0.68 -19.63 4.51
C PRO A 35 -2.16 -19.26 4.46
N SER A 36 -2.51 -17.99 4.62
CA SER A 36 -3.87 -17.54 4.95
C SER A 36 -4.47 -16.49 4.00
N ARG A 37 -3.71 -15.97 3.05
CA ARG A 37 -4.09 -14.79 2.24
C ARG A 37 -4.16 -15.06 0.73
N GLY A 38 -3.76 -16.26 0.28
CA GLY A 38 -3.52 -16.55 -1.14
C GLY A 38 -2.32 -15.77 -1.70
N GLY A 39 -1.67 -16.32 -2.72
CA GLY A 39 -0.47 -15.73 -3.32
C GLY A 39 0.80 -15.92 -2.50
N CYS A 40 1.80 -15.09 -2.76
CA CYS A 40 3.14 -15.15 -2.19
C CYS A 40 3.57 -13.84 -1.51
N VAL A 41 4.73 -13.82 -0.86
CA VAL A 41 5.31 -12.62 -0.22
C VAL A 41 5.43 -11.46 -1.23
N ARG A 42 5.74 -11.75 -2.50
CA ARG A 42 5.76 -10.73 -3.57
C ARG A 42 4.39 -10.06 -3.73
N ASP A 43 3.31 -10.83 -3.74
CA ASP A 43 1.96 -10.31 -3.88
C ASP A 43 1.59 -9.41 -2.68
N LEU A 44 1.97 -9.81 -1.47
CA LEU A 44 1.75 -8.99 -0.28
C LEU A 44 2.53 -7.67 -0.33
N ALA A 45 3.81 -7.73 -0.72
CA ALA A 45 4.66 -6.55 -0.85
C ALA A 45 4.15 -5.60 -1.94
N PHE A 46 3.69 -6.13 -3.08
CA PHE A 46 3.05 -5.34 -4.14
C PHE A 46 1.74 -4.70 -3.66
N ARG A 47 0.90 -5.48 -2.96
CA ARG A 47 -0.43 -5.06 -2.51
C ARG A 47 -0.35 -3.85 -1.57
N LEU A 48 0.67 -3.77 -0.72
CA LEU A 48 0.91 -2.63 0.17
C LEU A 48 0.88 -1.30 -0.59
N PHE A 49 1.61 -1.24 -1.70
CA PHE A 49 1.66 -0.04 -2.54
C PHE A 49 0.44 0.07 -3.46
N ARG A 50 -0.04 -1.07 -4.00
CA ARG A 50 -1.17 -1.07 -4.94
C ARG A 50 -2.45 -0.50 -4.34
N TRP A 51 -2.72 -0.76 -3.06
CA TRP A 51 -3.89 -0.20 -2.36
C TRP A 51 -3.82 1.32 -2.24
N ALA A 52 -2.65 1.85 -1.94
CA ALA A 52 -2.44 3.29 -1.83
C ALA A 52 -2.54 3.97 -3.20
N LEU A 53 -2.01 3.33 -4.26
CA LEU A 53 -2.19 3.79 -5.63
C LEU A 53 -3.65 3.73 -6.07
N ALA A 54 -4.37 2.65 -5.76
CA ALA A 54 -5.79 2.47 -6.11
C ALA A 54 -6.69 3.53 -5.46
N TYR A 55 -6.30 4.07 -4.30
CA TYR A 55 -6.98 5.22 -3.72
C TYR A 55 -6.87 6.44 -4.65
N VAL A 56 -5.66 6.82 -5.02
CA VAL A 56 -5.39 7.98 -5.89
C VAL A 56 -6.03 7.80 -7.27
N ASP A 57 -5.85 6.64 -7.90
CA ASP A 57 -6.48 6.32 -9.20
C ASP A 57 -8.01 6.41 -9.11
N GLY A 58 -8.58 5.90 -8.02
CA GLY A 58 -10.02 5.91 -7.83
C GLY A 58 -10.59 7.31 -7.64
N MET A 59 -9.85 8.17 -6.92
CA MET A 59 -10.22 9.58 -6.83
C MET A 59 -10.18 10.21 -8.22
N ASP A 60 -9.12 10.04 -8.99
CA ASP A 60 -9.00 10.69 -10.30
C ASP A 60 -10.04 10.19 -11.32
N MET A 61 -10.39 8.90 -11.29
CA MET A 61 -11.37 8.32 -12.21
C MET A 61 -12.82 8.47 -11.75
N GLY A 62 -13.05 8.78 -10.47
CA GLY A 62 -14.41 8.85 -9.90
C GLY A 62 -15.04 7.47 -9.61
N GLU A 63 -14.27 6.40 -9.76
CA GLU A 63 -14.65 5.04 -9.39
C GLU A 63 -13.43 4.22 -8.96
N ARG A 64 -13.61 3.27 -8.05
CA ARG A 64 -12.56 2.32 -7.65
C ARG A 64 -13.06 0.88 -7.77
N PRO A 65 -12.84 0.23 -8.95
CA PRO A 65 -13.20 -1.16 -9.17
C PRO A 65 -12.51 -2.10 -8.16
N GLU A 66 -13.25 -3.07 -7.61
CA GLU A 66 -12.69 -4.07 -6.68
C GLU A 66 -11.60 -4.94 -7.33
N ALA A 67 -11.68 -5.12 -8.66
CA ALA A 67 -10.68 -5.87 -9.42
C ALA A 67 -9.25 -5.33 -9.23
N TRP A 68 -9.09 -4.01 -9.08
CA TRP A 68 -7.78 -3.37 -8.83
C TRP A 68 -7.11 -3.84 -7.55
N LEU A 69 -7.91 -4.15 -6.53
CA LEU A 69 -7.43 -4.56 -5.21
C LEU A 69 -7.08 -6.05 -5.16
N ARG A 70 -7.42 -6.80 -6.22
CA ARG A 70 -7.12 -8.23 -6.40
C ARG A 70 -5.99 -8.48 -7.38
N GLU A 71 -5.34 -7.44 -7.88
CA GLU A 71 -4.17 -7.57 -8.76
C GLU A 71 -3.02 -8.29 -8.03
N SER A 72 -2.38 -9.20 -8.75
CA SER A 72 -1.14 -9.85 -8.33
C SER A 72 0.07 -9.02 -8.74
N ALA A 73 1.20 -9.27 -8.09
CA ALA A 73 2.45 -8.61 -8.45
C ALA A 73 2.81 -8.88 -9.93
N PRO A 74 3.12 -7.84 -10.72
CA PRO A 74 3.64 -8.00 -12.07
C PRO A 74 4.91 -8.88 -12.12
N PRO A 75 5.12 -9.66 -13.20
CA PRO A 75 6.23 -10.62 -13.29
C PRO A 75 7.62 -9.97 -13.33
N ASP A 76 7.71 -8.68 -13.65
CA ASP A 76 8.93 -7.88 -13.66
C ASP A 76 9.37 -7.42 -12.26
N LEU A 77 8.52 -7.59 -11.23
CA LEU A 77 8.89 -7.39 -9.82
C LEU A 77 9.66 -8.61 -9.28
N VAL A 78 10.82 -8.85 -9.86
CA VAL A 78 11.62 -10.08 -9.67
C VAL A 78 12.27 -10.20 -8.30
N ASP A 79 12.64 -9.08 -7.67
CA ASP A 79 13.36 -9.03 -6.39
C ASP A 79 12.87 -7.90 -5.47
N GLY A 80 13.35 -7.90 -4.23
CA GLY A 80 12.98 -6.89 -3.23
C GLY A 80 13.25 -5.45 -3.69
N PRO A 81 14.45 -5.16 -4.25
CA PRO A 81 14.75 -3.86 -4.86
C PRO A 81 13.79 -3.45 -5.99
N ALA A 82 13.33 -4.37 -6.83
CA ALA A 82 12.34 -4.07 -7.88
C ALA A 82 10.99 -3.64 -7.28
N VAL A 83 10.52 -4.35 -6.25
CA VAL A 83 9.29 -3.97 -5.54
C VAL A 83 9.47 -2.62 -4.82
N ALA A 84 10.63 -2.38 -4.21
CA ALA A 84 10.93 -1.10 -3.56
C ALA A 84 10.95 0.07 -4.56
N ARG A 85 11.51 -0.11 -5.76
CA ARG A 85 11.44 0.90 -6.84
C ARG A 85 10.00 1.19 -7.26
N TYR A 86 9.17 0.15 -7.38
CA TYR A 86 7.74 0.34 -7.62
C TYR A 86 7.08 1.14 -6.48
N GLY A 87 7.41 0.82 -5.23
CA GLY A 87 6.95 1.58 -4.06
C GLY A 87 7.33 3.06 -4.10
N ALA A 88 8.58 3.37 -4.48
CA ALA A 88 9.04 4.76 -4.62
C ALA A 88 8.26 5.52 -5.71
N LEU A 89 7.95 4.88 -6.84
CA LEU A 89 7.11 5.48 -7.90
C LEU A 89 5.70 5.75 -7.39
N VAL A 90 5.10 4.81 -6.67
CA VAL A 90 3.78 4.96 -6.06
C VAL A 90 3.77 6.09 -5.04
N ARG A 91 4.78 6.18 -4.17
CA ARG A 91 4.91 7.28 -3.19
C ARG A 91 5.02 8.63 -3.86
N GLY A 92 5.82 8.76 -4.92
CA GLY A 92 5.89 10.00 -5.71
C GLY A 92 4.54 10.40 -6.31
N ARG A 93 3.80 9.43 -6.85
CA ARG A 93 2.45 9.66 -7.40
C ARG A 93 1.45 10.12 -6.33
N ILE A 94 1.47 9.48 -5.16
CA ILE A 94 0.61 9.82 -4.04
C ILE A 94 0.93 11.21 -3.51
N ALA A 95 2.21 11.51 -3.30
CA ALA A 95 2.66 12.83 -2.84
C ALA A 95 2.15 13.94 -3.76
N GLY A 96 2.34 13.79 -5.08
CA GLY A 96 1.84 14.76 -6.06
C GLY A 96 0.32 14.93 -6.04
N TRP A 97 -0.45 13.86 -5.79
CA TRP A 97 -1.90 13.96 -5.63
C TRP A 97 -2.28 14.76 -4.38
N PHE A 98 -1.65 14.48 -3.23
CA PHE A 98 -1.91 15.21 -1.99
C PHE A 98 -1.50 16.69 -2.04
N GLU A 99 -0.46 17.03 -2.81
CA GLU A 99 -0.07 18.42 -3.05
C GLU A 99 -1.14 19.20 -3.82
N GLY A 100 -1.78 18.56 -4.81
CA GLY A 100 -2.83 19.16 -5.63
C GLY A 100 -4.25 19.07 -5.04
N ALA A 101 -4.52 18.14 -4.13
CA ALA A 101 -5.85 17.88 -3.62
C ALA A 101 -6.36 18.98 -2.67
N GLY A 102 -7.47 19.61 -3.04
CA GLY A 102 -8.22 20.52 -2.17
C GLY A 102 -9.09 19.79 -1.15
N ALA A 103 -9.59 20.50 -0.14
CA ALA A 103 -10.47 19.93 0.89
C ALA A 103 -11.71 19.21 0.31
N ALA A 104 -12.25 19.72 -0.80
CA ALA A 104 -13.40 19.15 -1.48
C ALA A 104 -13.16 17.71 -2.00
N GLU A 105 -11.93 17.37 -2.36
CA GLU A 105 -11.57 16.03 -2.84
C GLU A 105 -11.81 14.96 -1.77
N PHE A 106 -11.51 15.27 -0.50
CA PHE A 106 -11.70 14.32 0.59
C PHE A 106 -13.17 14.14 0.97
N THR A 107 -14.04 15.07 0.60
CA THR A 107 -15.50 14.96 0.78
C THR A 107 -16.22 14.43 -0.46
N ARG A 108 -15.54 14.39 -1.61
CA ARG A 108 -16.10 13.86 -2.85
C ARG A 108 -16.45 12.39 -2.67
N VAL A 109 -17.62 12.01 -3.15
CA VAL A 109 -18.11 10.63 -3.16
C VAL A 109 -17.75 10.01 -4.51
N ILE A 110 -17.18 8.82 -4.48
CA ILE A 110 -16.91 8.01 -5.66
C ILE A 110 -17.55 6.62 -5.53
N GLU A 111 -17.81 5.98 -6.66
CA GLU A 111 -18.35 4.62 -6.68
C GLU A 111 -17.26 3.58 -6.37
N THR A 112 -17.62 2.55 -5.62
CA THR A 112 -16.72 1.44 -5.31
C THR A 112 -17.45 0.11 -5.37
N GLY A 113 -16.72 -1.01 -5.38
CA GLY A 113 -17.32 -2.34 -5.28
C GLY A 113 -18.16 -2.57 -4.00
N ARG A 114 -18.03 -1.71 -2.98
CA ARG A 114 -18.83 -1.76 -1.74
C ARG A 114 -19.91 -0.66 -1.68
N GLY A 115 -20.19 -0.02 -2.82
CA GLY A 115 -21.07 1.14 -2.92
C GLY A 115 -20.34 2.49 -2.79
N PRO A 116 -21.09 3.60 -2.75
CA PRO A 116 -20.53 4.94 -2.71
C PRO A 116 -19.73 5.21 -1.43
N GLN A 117 -18.56 5.84 -1.55
CA GLN A 117 -17.66 6.16 -0.43
C GLN A 117 -17.03 7.54 -0.60
N THR A 118 -16.76 8.24 0.50
CA THR A 118 -16.04 9.52 0.46
C THR A 118 -14.54 9.31 0.30
N GLY A 119 -13.84 10.29 -0.27
CA GLY A 119 -12.37 10.29 -0.35
C GLY A 119 -11.70 10.11 1.02
N HIS A 120 -12.26 10.66 2.09
CA HIS A 120 -11.77 10.47 3.45
C HIS A 120 -11.92 9.03 3.93
N ALA A 121 -13.10 8.41 3.76
CA ALA A 121 -13.32 7.02 4.15
C ALA A 121 -12.42 6.05 3.37
N LEU A 122 -12.16 6.37 2.10
CA LEU A 122 -11.27 5.57 1.26
C LEU A 122 -9.81 5.71 1.67
N LEU A 123 -9.38 6.90 2.09
CA LEU A 123 -8.04 7.14 2.61
C LEU A 123 -7.82 6.41 3.94
N ASP A 124 -8.76 6.52 4.88
CA ASP A 124 -8.72 5.77 6.15
C ASP A 124 -8.60 4.27 5.88
N HIS A 125 -9.39 3.76 4.94
CA HIS A 125 -9.33 2.35 4.58
C HIS A 125 -7.99 1.95 3.94
N ALA A 126 -7.43 2.78 3.07
CA ALA A 126 -6.10 2.53 2.48
C ALA A 126 -5.01 2.49 3.56
N ILE A 127 -5.09 3.36 4.58
CA ILE A 127 -4.17 3.37 5.72
C ILE A 127 -4.33 2.10 6.55
N SER A 128 -5.56 1.71 6.92
CA SER A 128 -5.78 0.46 7.68
C SER A 128 -5.25 -0.76 6.94
N GLN A 129 -5.40 -0.81 5.62
CA GLN A 129 -4.83 -1.87 4.80
C GLN A 129 -3.30 -1.80 4.77
N ALA A 130 -2.71 -0.62 4.64
CA ALA A 130 -1.25 -0.47 4.67
C ALA A 130 -0.65 -0.94 6.01
N GLU A 131 -1.29 -0.61 7.13
CA GLU A 131 -0.88 -1.08 8.46
C GLU A 131 -0.96 -2.59 8.60
N GLU A 132 -2.06 -3.19 8.12
CA GLU A 132 -2.23 -4.64 8.12
C GLU A 132 -1.12 -5.35 7.33
N GLN A 133 -0.89 -4.90 6.09
CA GLN A 133 0.08 -5.51 5.20
C GLN A 133 1.52 -5.30 5.68
N LEU A 134 1.84 -4.14 6.23
CA LEU A 134 3.14 -3.87 6.81
C LEU A 134 3.41 -4.77 8.03
N ARG A 135 2.42 -4.98 8.90
CA ARG A 135 2.52 -5.92 10.02
C ARG A 135 2.78 -7.34 9.55
N ASP A 136 2.06 -7.79 8.52
CA ASP A 136 2.25 -9.12 7.93
C ASP A 136 3.67 -9.27 7.33
N LEU A 137 4.16 -8.25 6.62
CA LEU A 137 5.54 -8.24 6.09
C LEU A 137 6.59 -8.27 7.20
N HIS A 138 6.38 -7.55 8.30
CA HIS A 138 7.27 -7.60 9.46
C HIS A 138 7.31 -8.98 10.08
N ALA A 139 6.16 -9.61 10.29
CA ALA A 139 6.09 -10.98 10.83
C ALA A 139 6.86 -11.97 9.94
N LEU A 140 6.68 -11.87 8.62
CA LEU A 140 7.41 -12.70 7.66
C LEU A 140 8.92 -12.43 7.68
N ALA A 141 9.33 -11.16 7.78
CA ALA A 141 10.75 -10.81 7.86
C ALA A 141 11.43 -11.39 9.11
N VAL A 142 10.73 -11.38 10.25
CA VAL A 142 11.19 -12.00 11.50
C VAL A 142 11.32 -13.51 11.34
N GLU A 143 10.31 -14.18 10.78
CA GLU A 143 10.36 -15.63 10.51
C GLU A 143 11.52 -16.03 9.59
N LEU A 144 11.88 -15.17 8.63
CA LEU A 144 12.93 -15.41 7.65
C LEU A 144 14.35 -15.12 8.19
N GLY A 145 14.48 -14.76 9.47
CA GLY A 145 15.76 -14.51 10.13
C GLY A 145 16.22 -13.05 10.10
N GLY A 146 15.34 -12.10 9.76
CA GLY A 146 15.60 -10.68 9.93
C GLY A 146 15.41 -10.27 11.40
N ALA A 147 16.40 -9.58 11.98
CA ALA A 147 16.17 -8.87 13.24
C ALA A 147 15.03 -7.84 13.04
N PRO A 148 14.14 -7.63 14.02
CA PRO A 148 13.06 -6.66 13.89
C PRO A 148 13.65 -5.28 13.63
N ALA A 149 13.33 -4.68 12.48
CA ALA A 149 13.40 -3.23 12.36
C ALA A 149 12.41 -2.68 13.41
N GLY A 150 12.89 -1.74 14.23
CA GLY A 150 12.29 -1.35 15.52
C GLY A 150 10.78 -1.13 15.52
N GLU A 151 10.21 -1.21 16.72
CA GLU A 151 8.78 -1.11 17.00
C GLU A 151 8.09 -0.04 16.15
N LEU A 152 7.03 -0.44 15.46
CA LEU A 152 6.08 0.48 14.84
C LEU A 152 5.51 1.39 15.95
N PRO A 153 5.52 2.73 15.77
CA PRO A 153 4.93 3.65 16.74
C PRO A 153 3.41 3.50 16.86
#